data_AF-A0A7R8D4P5-F1
#
_entry.id   AF-A0A7R8D4P5-F1
#
_cell.length_a   1.000
_cell.length_b   1.000
_cell.length_c   1.000
_cell.angle_alpha   90.00
_cell.angle_beta   90.00
_cell.angle_gamma   90.00
#
_symmetry.space_group_name_H-M   'P 1'
#
loop_
_entity.id
_entity.type
_entity.pdbx_description
1 polymer ?
#
loop_
_entity_poly.entity_id
_entity_poly.type
_entity_poly.pdbx_seq_one_letter_code
_entity_poly.pdbx_strand_id
1 'polypeptide(L)'
;MLNTGKLAGKTIYITGASRGIGKAIALKAAKDGARIVVAAKTSEPHPKLPGTIYTAAEEIEKAGGKALPCVVDVRSEESVQQSVELAVRTFGGIDILINNASAISLTGTQQTSMKKYDLMNSVNARGTYLVSKCCLPYLIDSKNNPHILNISPPMSMNPVWFKNHVAYTMAKYGMSMCVLGMAEEFRSKRIGVNALWPQTAIMTAAMEMLGGKDIGSQCRKPDIMADAAYVILNRIAREYTGHFAIDEDILREEGVKDFDGYAVAPGNELMLDFFLDGDVKKENASSDKSERDGIDSIMTKIGQKINPDLVGKTKSVFAFQVSGKEYFIDLKNGAGSCGKGSPSSSPDATFILEENDFQSMFEGKLKPQSAFLSGKLKLEGDLAKAMTFEKLMKNMRQYHTRAGSTYVPRRNYSEMSTDVPTYTNIPQVFDRIKEVANSETIQKVNAVYVFDVEGEGKYFVDLKKENGLIGKSNINEDPDVTISINQENFLKLFNRELKPATAFMTGKLKLSGDLSKAMALEAVMKASRAEFHTSAYMRGPVFSSVPEIFERIGKIASAEVVAKVKATYCFNVEDEGKYYIDFKSGDGQVGTGDPPSGKPDVTIKMKSSNLLKLFNRELSLLPPS
;
A
#
# COMPACT_ATOMS: atom_id res chain seq x y z
N MET A 1 -13.88 -12.17 28.70
CA MET A 1 -13.01 -12.74 29.76
C MET A 1 -12.54 -11.65 30.72
N LEU A 2 -12.40 -11.93 32.03
CA LEU A 2 -11.84 -10.95 32.97
C LEU A 2 -10.30 -10.90 32.90
N ASN A 3 -9.75 -9.76 33.31
CA ASN A 3 -8.32 -9.54 33.44
C ASN A 3 -7.81 -10.13 34.77
N THR A 4 -6.57 -10.60 34.78
CA THR A 4 -5.93 -11.28 35.92
C THR A 4 -4.82 -10.45 36.59
N GLY A 5 -4.44 -9.30 36.03
CA GLY A 5 -3.33 -8.47 36.52
C GLY A 5 -1.94 -8.96 36.12
N LYS A 6 -1.82 -10.11 35.45
CA LYS A 6 -0.52 -10.72 35.10
C LYS A 6 0.32 -9.91 34.10
N LEU A 7 -0.28 -9.00 33.33
CA LEU A 7 0.45 -8.10 32.43
C LEU A 7 0.87 -6.78 33.09
N ALA A 8 0.61 -6.58 34.38
CA ALA A 8 0.97 -5.37 35.11
C ALA A 8 2.45 -5.04 34.95
N GLY A 9 2.75 -3.79 34.58
CA GLY A 9 4.12 -3.29 34.44
C GLY A 9 4.92 -3.82 33.25
N LYS A 10 4.41 -4.81 32.49
CA LYS A 10 5.07 -5.31 31.28
C LYS A 10 5.03 -4.27 30.17
N THR A 11 6.11 -4.15 29.41
CA THR A 11 6.18 -3.30 28.22
C THR A 11 5.83 -4.11 26.97
N ILE A 12 4.77 -3.69 26.28
CA ILE A 12 4.22 -4.34 25.09
C ILE A 12 4.34 -3.41 23.89
N TYR A 13 5.16 -3.80 22.91
CA TYR A 13 5.32 -3.09 21.64
C TYR A 13 4.33 -3.64 20.61
N ILE A 14 3.40 -2.81 20.12
CA ILE A 14 2.33 -3.26 19.22
C ILE A 14 2.34 -2.45 17.93
N THR A 15 2.61 -3.12 16.81
CA THR A 15 2.52 -2.49 15.48
C THR A 15 1.06 -2.36 15.03
N GLY A 16 0.69 -1.22 14.48
CA GLY A 16 -0.69 -0.97 13.99
C GLY A 16 -1.74 -0.82 15.11
N ALA A 17 -1.34 -0.38 16.30
CA ALA A 17 -2.22 -0.28 17.47
C ALA A 17 -3.12 0.98 17.53
N SER A 18 -3.14 1.82 16.50
CA SER A 18 -4.00 3.03 16.50
C SER A 18 -5.50 2.72 16.35
N ARG A 19 -5.87 1.51 15.92
CA ARG A 19 -7.26 1.07 15.71
C ARG A 19 -7.39 -0.44 15.60
N GLY A 20 -8.63 -0.94 15.52
CA GLY A 20 -8.93 -2.34 15.21
C GLY A 20 -8.37 -3.33 16.24
N ILE A 21 -7.95 -4.51 15.77
CA ILE A 21 -7.44 -5.61 16.60
C ILE A 21 -6.26 -5.17 17.46
N GLY A 22 -5.26 -4.49 16.88
CA GLY A 22 -4.10 -3.99 17.64
C GLY A 22 -4.48 -3.07 18.81
N LYS A 23 -5.45 -2.16 18.60
CA LYS A 23 -5.96 -1.31 19.69
C LYS A 23 -6.73 -2.11 20.73
N ALA A 24 -7.55 -3.08 20.32
CA ALA A 24 -8.30 -3.92 21.26
C ALA A 24 -7.36 -4.73 22.16
N ILE A 25 -6.30 -5.32 21.60
CA ILE A 25 -5.26 -6.01 22.39
C ILE A 25 -4.55 -5.04 23.34
N ALA A 26 -4.20 -3.84 22.86
CA ALA A 26 -3.61 -2.80 23.69
C ALA A 26 -4.49 -2.45 24.90
N LEU A 27 -5.79 -2.20 24.68
CA LEU A 27 -6.74 -1.87 25.74
C LEU A 27 -6.95 -3.03 26.72
N LYS A 28 -6.95 -4.26 26.22
CA LYS A 28 -7.05 -5.46 27.07
C LYS A 28 -5.85 -5.58 28.01
N ALA A 29 -4.63 -5.36 27.51
CA ALA A 29 -3.44 -5.36 28.34
C ALA A 29 -3.34 -4.14 29.26
N ALA A 30 -3.79 -2.97 28.80
CA ALA A 30 -3.82 -1.73 29.59
C ALA A 30 -4.64 -1.86 30.89
N LYS A 31 -5.72 -2.64 30.86
CA LYS A 31 -6.54 -2.96 32.05
C LYS A 31 -5.78 -3.69 33.16
N ASP A 32 -4.65 -4.32 32.86
CA ASP A 32 -3.74 -4.89 33.88
C ASP A 32 -2.71 -3.87 34.40
N GLY A 33 -2.63 -2.67 33.82
CA GLY A 33 -1.55 -1.70 34.10
C GLY A 33 -0.29 -1.94 33.27
N ALA A 34 -0.42 -2.52 32.07
CA ALA A 34 0.68 -2.67 31.12
C ALA A 34 1.13 -1.33 30.52
N ARG A 35 2.37 -1.28 30.03
CA ARG A 35 2.95 -0.15 29.30
C ARG A 35 2.91 -0.48 27.81
N ILE A 36 2.19 0.30 27.03
CA ILE A 36 1.92 0.01 25.62
C ILE A 36 2.66 1.01 24.74
N VAL A 37 3.48 0.50 23.82
CA VAL A 37 4.02 1.29 22.70
C VAL A 37 3.06 1.18 21.53
N VAL A 38 2.45 2.29 21.15
CA VAL A 38 1.48 2.38 20.06
C VAL A 38 2.24 2.76 18.79
N ALA A 39 2.77 1.76 18.07
CA ALA A 39 3.59 1.97 16.88
C ALA A 39 2.74 1.94 15.60
N ALA A 40 2.34 3.11 15.08
CA ALA A 40 1.57 3.20 13.84
C ALA A 40 1.78 4.54 13.10
N LYS A 41 1.40 4.59 11.82
CA LYS A 41 1.64 5.75 10.94
C LYS A 41 0.71 6.95 11.18
N THR A 42 -0.47 6.73 11.74
CA THR A 42 -1.52 7.76 11.77
C THR A 42 -1.34 8.67 12.98
N SER A 43 -0.65 9.80 12.81
CA SER A 43 -0.58 10.90 13.79
C SER A 43 -1.76 11.86 13.65
N GLU A 44 -2.13 12.20 12.42
CA GLU A 44 -3.23 13.12 12.12
C GLU A 44 -4.53 12.38 11.78
N PRO A 45 -5.71 12.97 12.08
CA PRO A 45 -7.01 12.40 11.70
C PRO A 45 -7.10 12.10 10.20
N HIS A 46 -7.52 10.88 9.86
CA HIS A 46 -7.65 10.46 8.47
C HIS A 46 -9.13 10.46 8.02
N PRO A 47 -9.49 11.01 6.85
CA PRO A 47 -10.89 11.22 6.43
C PRO A 47 -11.72 9.94 6.19
N LYS A 48 -11.08 8.77 6.26
CA LYS A 48 -11.71 7.44 6.07
C LYS A 48 -11.39 6.45 7.18
N LEU A 49 -10.39 6.71 8.02
CA LEU A 49 -9.92 5.74 9.02
C LEU A 49 -10.01 6.40 10.39
N PRO A 50 -10.79 5.84 11.33
CA PRO A 50 -10.95 6.43 12.66
C PRO A 50 -9.67 6.24 13.48
N GLY A 51 -9.45 7.15 14.44
CA GLY A 51 -8.39 7.07 15.44
C GLY A 51 -6.99 7.43 14.92
N THR A 52 -6.16 7.90 15.85
CA THR A 52 -4.72 8.18 15.67
C THR A 52 -3.95 7.43 16.76
N ILE A 53 -2.61 7.48 16.70
CA ILE A 53 -1.78 6.97 17.80
C ILE A 53 -2.07 7.71 19.12
N TYR A 54 -2.45 8.99 19.06
CA TYR A 54 -2.73 9.81 20.23
C TYR A 54 -4.09 9.49 20.85
N THR A 55 -5.14 9.32 20.05
CA THR A 55 -6.44 8.90 20.60
C THR A 55 -6.37 7.49 21.20
N ALA A 56 -5.61 6.59 20.57
CA ALA A 56 -5.38 5.26 21.12
C ALA A 56 -4.60 5.32 22.44
N ALA A 57 -3.59 6.19 22.54
CA ALA A 57 -2.84 6.41 23.78
C ALA A 57 -3.75 6.91 24.91
N GLU A 58 -4.62 7.88 24.64
CA GLU A 58 -5.60 8.39 25.61
C GLU A 58 -6.56 7.28 26.10
N GLU A 59 -7.07 6.45 25.18
CA GLU A 59 -7.93 5.31 25.56
C GLU A 59 -7.18 4.27 26.41
N ILE A 60 -5.90 4.02 26.12
CA ILE A 60 -5.02 3.11 26.89
C ILE A 60 -4.79 3.64 28.31
N GLU A 61 -4.51 4.93 28.45
CA GLU A 61 -4.31 5.57 29.76
C GLU A 61 -5.61 5.55 30.59
N LYS A 62 -6.75 5.85 29.97
CA LYS A 62 -8.07 5.73 30.61
C LYS A 62 -8.38 4.30 31.05
N ALA A 63 -7.89 3.29 30.34
CA ALA A 63 -8.05 1.90 30.71
C ALA A 63 -7.14 1.45 31.88
N GLY A 64 -6.22 2.30 32.35
CA GLY A 64 -5.33 2.03 33.48
C GLY A 64 -3.89 1.69 33.09
N GLY A 65 -3.56 1.71 31.78
CA GLY A 65 -2.21 1.46 31.28
C GLY A 65 -1.36 2.73 31.20
N LYS A 66 -0.13 2.58 30.71
CA LYS A 66 0.71 3.70 30.24
C LYS A 66 0.87 3.61 28.74
N ALA A 67 0.78 4.72 28.02
CA ALA A 67 0.92 4.72 26.57
C ALA A 67 2.17 5.48 26.11
N LEU A 68 2.80 5.00 25.05
CA LEU A 68 3.84 5.71 24.30
C LEU A 68 3.44 5.71 22.81
N PRO A 69 2.82 6.80 22.31
CA PRO A 69 2.49 6.92 20.90
C PRO A 69 3.74 7.17 20.05
N CYS A 70 4.01 6.29 19.08
CA CYS A 70 5.14 6.41 18.18
C CYS A 70 4.66 6.44 16.72
N VAL A 71 5.07 7.47 15.97
CA VAL A 71 4.86 7.53 14.52
C VAL A 71 5.81 6.52 13.87
N VAL A 72 5.25 5.38 13.45
CA VAL A 72 6.05 4.27 12.89
C VAL A 72 5.48 3.78 11.57
N ASP A 73 6.31 3.82 10.53
CA ASP A 73 6.11 3.02 9.32
C ASP A 73 7.03 1.80 9.37
N VAL A 74 6.45 0.62 9.58
CA VAL A 74 7.19 -0.65 9.69
C VAL A 74 7.99 -1.03 8.43
N ARG A 75 7.83 -0.28 7.33
CA ARG A 75 8.65 -0.42 6.12
C ARG A 75 10.02 0.26 6.28
N SER A 76 10.15 1.24 7.17
CA SER A 76 11.40 1.97 7.44
C SER A 76 12.12 1.34 8.64
N GLU A 77 13.33 0.81 8.41
CA GLU A 77 14.19 0.29 9.47
C GLU A 77 14.57 1.37 10.48
N GLU A 78 14.89 2.57 10.01
CA GLU A 78 15.18 3.71 10.88
C GLU A 78 14.00 4.06 11.80
N SER A 79 12.79 4.16 11.24
CA SER A 79 11.59 4.48 12.02
C SER A 79 11.29 3.42 13.09
N VAL A 80 11.46 2.14 12.74
CA VAL A 80 11.32 1.03 13.69
C VAL A 80 12.38 1.14 14.78
N GLN A 81 13.65 1.28 14.41
CA GLN A 81 14.76 1.35 15.36
C GLN A 81 14.61 2.50 16.35
N GLN A 82 14.35 3.72 15.86
CA GLN A 82 14.14 4.91 16.71
C GLN A 82 12.99 4.71 17.72
N SER A 83 11.90 4.08 17.28
CA SER A 83 10.76 3.84 18.17
C SER A 83 11.02 2.77 19.23
N VAL A 84 11.82 1.75 18.90
CA VAL A 84 12.25 0.70 19.83
C VAL A 84 13.21 1.31 20.86
N GLU A 85 14.18 2.10 20.44
CA GLU A 85 15.10 2.83 21.34
C GLU A 85 14.34 3.79 22.26
N LEU A 86 13.35 4.52 21.73
CA LEU A 86 12.48 5.38 22.52
C LEU A 86 11.68 4.57 23.56
N ALA A 87 11.13 3.41 23.19
CA ALA A 87 10.40 2.54 24.10
C ALA A 87 11.29 2.05 25.25
N VAL A 88 12.51 1.62 24.95
CA VAL A 88 13.49 1.16 25.94
C VAL A 88 13.92 2.30 26.84
N ARG A 89 14.20 3.49 26.30
CA ARG A 89 14.53 4.68 27.10
C ARG A 89 13.38 5.09 28.04
N THR A 90 12.14 4.93 27.60
CA THR A 90 10.96 5.38 28.35
C THR A 90 10.52 4.36 29.41
N PHE A 91 10.55 3.08 29.09
CA PHE A 91 9.99 2.02 29.93
C PHE A 91 11.00 0.98 30.44
N GLY A 92 12.28 1.12 30.08
CA GLY A 92 13.38 0.30 30.56
C GLY A 92 13.59 -1.04 29.85
N GLY A 93 12.77 -1.37 28.85
CA GLY A 93 12.86 -2.64 28.12
C GLY A 93 11.59 -2.96 27.33
N ILE A 94 11.57 -4.11 26.66
CA ILE A 94 10.42 -4.67 25.93
C ILE A 94 10.24 -6.12 26.36
N ASP A 95 9.05 -6.45 26.85
CA ASP A 95 8.73 -7.82 27.29
C ASP A 95 7.92 -8.56 26.21
N ILE A 96 7.08 -7.85 25.45
CA ILE A 96 6.20 -8.47 24.47
C ILE A 96 6.22 -7.66 23.17
N LEU A 97 6.38 -8.33 22.03
CA LEU A 97 6.15 -7.78 20.71
C LEU A 97 4.87 -8.38 20.10
N ILE A 98 4.01 -7.53 19.55
CA ILE A 98 2.84 -7.94 18.77
C ILE A 98 2.96 -7.37 17.35
N ASN A 99 3.17 -8.27 16.38
CA ASN A 99 3.17 -7.94 14.96
C ASN A 99 1.75 -8.00 14.41
N ASN A 100 1.04 -6.87 14.49
CA ASN A 100 -0.35 -6.72 14.03
C ASN A 100 -0.48 -5.86 12.76
N ALA A 101 0.47 -4.96 12.48
CA ALA A 101 0.40 -4.12 11.28
C ALA A 101 0.28 -5.00 10.01
N SER A 102 -0.66 -4.66 9.13
CA SER A 102 -0.89 -5.41 7.89
C SER A 102 -1.45 -4.52 6.79
N ALA A 103 -1.21 -4.94 5.54
CA ALA A 103 -1.84 -4.43 4.33
C ALA A 103 -2.47 -5.59 3.55
N ILE A 104 -3.57 -5.29 2.86
CA ILE A 104 -4.39 -6.28 2.15
C ILE A 104 -4.79 -5.77 0.76
N SER A 105 -4.71 -6.66 -0.23
CA SER A 105 -5.29 -6.49 -1.57
C SER A 105 -5.67 -7.87 -2.10
N LEU A 106 -6.98 -8.10 -2.25
CA LEU A 106 -7.52 -9.36 -2.74
C LEU A 106 -7.63 -9.31 -4.27
N THR A 107 -6.49 -9.43 -4.95
CA THR A 107 -6.38 -9.37 -6.41
C THR A 107 -5.57 -10.55 -6.94
N GLY A 108 -5.96 -11.07 -8.10
CA GLY A 108 -5.17 -12.05 -8.84
C GLY A 108 -3.84 -11.46 -9.36
N THR A 109 -2.96 -12.32 -9.87
CA THR A 109 -1.59 -11.96 -10.27
C THR A 109 -1.55 -10.79 -11.25
N GLN A 110 -2.32 -10.85 -12.35
CA GLN A 110 -2.32 -9.80 -13.38
C GLN A 110 -2.89 -8.46 -12.88
N GLN A 111 -3.79 -8.49 -11.88
CA GLN A 111 -4.44 -7.30 -11.34
C GLN A 111 -3.68 -6.67 -10.16
N THR A 112 -2.71 -7.41 -9.61
CA THR A 112 -1.88 -6.92 -8.51
C THR A 112 -0.74 -6.09 -9.07
N SER A 113 -0.83 -4.76 -8.95
CA SER A 113 0.29 -3.91 -9.30
C SER A 113 1.48 -4.16 -8.36
N MET A 114 2.70 -3.99 -8.85
CA MET A 114 3.90 -4.19 -8.02
C MET A 114 3.92 -3.27 -6.80
N LYS A 115 3.41 -2.03 -6.89
CA LYS A 115 3.23 -1.16 -5.73
C LYS A 115 2.36 -1.80 -4.62
N LYS A 116 1.30 -2.52 -4.99
CA LYS A 116 0.45 -3.23 -4.01
C LYS A 116 1.12 -4.48 -3.48
N TYR A 117 1.79 -5.24 -4.36
CA TYR A 117 2.60 -6.40 -3.97
C TYR A 117 3.66 -6.01 -2.95
N ASP A 118 4.45 -4.98 -3.26
CA ASP A 118 5.51 -4.45 -2.41
C ASP A 118 4.94 -3.91 -1.11
N LEU A 119 3.79 -3.21 -1.15
CA LEU A 119 3.14 -2.74 0.06
C LEU A 119 2.75 -3.89 0.99
N MET A 120 2.10 -4.94 0.48
CA MET A 120 1.71 -6.10 1.29
C MET A 120 2.94 -6.81 1.87
N ASN A 121 3.93 -7.13 1.04
CA ASN A 121 5.13 -7.85 1.50
C ASN A 121 6.01 -7.00 2.43
N SER A 122 6.10 -5.68 2.18
CA SER A 122 6.91 -4.77 3.00
C SER A 122 6.28 -4.50 4.36
N VAL A 123 4.95 -4.45 4.46
CA VAL A 123 4.24 -4.23 5.73
C VAL A 123 4.07 -5.54 6.51
N ASN A 124 3.68 -6.62 5.84
CA ASN A 124 3.35 -7.89 6.49
C ASN A 124 4.63 -8.67 6.82
N ALA A 125 5.19 -9.40 5.86
CA ALA A 125 6.32 -10.30 6.06
C ALA A 125 7.61 -9.56 6.46
N ARG A 126 8.06 -8.59 5.64
CA ARG A 126 9.30 -7.83 5.93
C ARG A 126 9.17 -7.02 7.22
N GLY A 127 8.04 -6.33 7.42
CA GLY A 127 7.78 -5.54 8.61
C GLY A 127 7.82 -6.39 9.88
N THR A 128 7.16 -7.56 9.87
CA THR A 128 7.21 -8.54 10.97
C THR A 128 8.63 -8.98 11.27
N TYR A 129 9.41 -9.34 10.25
CA TYR A 129 10.80 -9.74 10.42
C TYR A 129 11.65 -8.62 11.01
N LEU A 130 11.56 -7.41 10.44
CA LEU A 130 12.33 -6.24 10.85
C LEU A 130 12.02 -5.83 12.29
N VAL A 131 10.75 -5.71 12.66
CA VAL A 131 10.39 -5.30 14.03
C VAL A 131 10.81 -6.37 15.04
N SER A 132 10.68 -7.65 14.69
CA SER A 132 11.18 -8.76 15.52
C SER A 132 12.70 -8.68 15.70
N LYS A 133 13.45 -8.44 14.62
CA LYS A 133 14.91 -8.21 14.67
C LYS A 133 15.28 -7.06 15.61
N CYS A 134 14.60 -5.92 15.51
CA CYS A 134 14.91 -4.74 16.34
C CYS A 134 14.53 -4.92 17.82
N CYS A 135 13.44 -5.62 18.12
CA CYS A 135 13.02 -5.89 19.50
C CYS A 135 13.79 -7.04 20.16
N LEU A 136 14.38 -7.95 19.37
CA LEU A 136 15.01 -9.18 19.87
C LEU A 136 16.03 -8.97 20.99
N PRO A 137 16.99 -8.02 20.92
CA PRO A 137 17.95 -7.82 22.01
C PRO A 137 17.26 -7.56 23.36
N TYR A 138 16.20 -6.76 23.36
CA TYR A 138 15.46 -6.41 24.58
C TYR A 138 14.54 -7.52 25.07
N LEU A 139 14.01 -8.34 24.16
CA LEU A 139 13.26 -9.55 24.50
C LEU A 139 14.16 -10.62 25.13
N ILE A 140 15.42 -10.74 24.68
CA ILE A 140 16.44 -11.62 25.30
C ILE A 140 16.73 -11.18 26.73
N ASP A 141 16.87 -9.86 26.95
CA ASP A 141 17.16 -9.30 28.27
C ASP A 141 15.94 -9.33 29.21
N SER A 142 14.73 -9.46 28.67
CA SER A 142 13.51 -9.52 29.47
C SER A 142 13.44 -10.80 30.31
N LYS A 143 13.28 -10.61 31.62
CA LYS A 143 13.01 -11.69 32.58
C LYS A 143 11.51 -11.93 32.78
N ASN A 144 10.66 -11.17 32.09
CA ASN A 144 9.24 -11.08 32.36
C ASN A 144 8.41 -11.90 31.37
N ASN A 145 8.79 -13.16 31.11
CA ASN A 145 8.06 -14.06 30.22
C ASN A 145 7.95 -13.51 28.78
N PRO A 146 9.05 -13.43 28.02
CA PRO A 146 9.09 -12.68 26.77
C PRO A 146 8.32 -13.36 25.63
N HIS A 147 7.51 -12.60 24.90
CA HIS A 147 6.68 -13.11 23.79
C HIS A 147 6.84 -12.31 22.50
N ILE A 148 6.74 -13.01 21.37
CA ILE A 148 6.43 -12.47 20.04
C ILE A 148 5.12 -13.10 19.58
N LEU A 149 4.11 -12.27 19.32
CA LEU A 149 2.81 -12.72 18.81
C LEU A 149 2.55 -12.10 17.43
N ASN A 150 2.47 -12.94 16.41
CA ASN A 150 2.14 -12.51 15.05
C ASN A 150 0.65 -12.69 14.80
N ILE A 151 -0.05 -11.63 14.37
CA ILE A 151 -1.45 -11.77 13.94
C ILE A 151 -1.44 -12.32 12.52
N SER A 152 -1.28 -13.63 12.38
CA SER A 152 -1.12 -14.34 11.10
C SER A 152 -1.72 -15.74 11.16
N PRO A 153 -2.14 -16.31 10.01
CA PRO A 153 -2.89 -17.56 9.98
C PRO A 153 -1.99 -18.80 10.15
N PRO A 154 -2.57 -19.97 10.49
CA PRO A 154 -1.97 -21.25 10.14
C PRO A 154 -1.70 -21.33 8.63
N MET A 155 -0.64 -22.04 8.23
CA MET A 155 -0.27 -22.15 6.82
C MET A 155 -0.88 -23.38 6.17
N SER A 156 -2.13 -23.26 5.72
CA SER A 156 -2.74 -24.29 4.85
C SER A 156 -2.12 -24.24 3.45
N MET A 157 -1.61 -25.37 2.98
CA MET A 157 -1.10 -25.53 1.61
C MET A 157 -2.20 -25.90 0.60
N ASN A 158 -3.48 -25.80 0.99
CA ASN A 158 -4.60 -26.02 0.10
C ASN A 158 -4.62 -24.95 -1.03
N PRO A 159 -4.59 -25.34 -2.32
CA PRO A 159 -4.54 -24.40 -3.44
C PRO A 159 -5.67 -23.36 -3.47
N VAL A 160 -6.81 -23.63 -2.83
CA VAL A 160 -7.94 -22.69 -2.74
C VAL A 160 -7.51 -21.33 -2.18
N TRP A 161 -6.59 -21.31 -1.21
CA TRP A 161 -6.09 -20.11 -0.56
C TRP A 161 -5.07 -19.32 -1.39
N PHE A 162 -4.56 -19.90 -2.46
CA PHE A 162 -3.59 -19.26 -3.35
C PHE A 162 -4.25 -18.73 -4.62
N LYS A 163 -5.28 -19.45 -5.11
CA LYS A 163 -5.91 -19.23 -6.42
C LYS A 163 -6.31 -17.79 -6.72
N ASN A 164 -6.89 -17.07 -5.74
CA ASN A 164 -7.54 -15.78 -5.98
C ASN A 164 -6.72 -14.55 -5.56
N HIS A 165 -5.73 -14.72 -4.67
CA HIS A 165 -5.01 -13.62 -4.05
C HIS A 165 -3.61 -14.02 -3.56
N VAL A 166 -2.87 -14.77 -4.40
CA VAL A 166 -1.55 -15.35 -4.07
C VAL A 166 -0.58 -14.35 -3.44
N ALA A 167 -0.54 -13.08 -3.90
CA ALA A 167 0.33 -12.06 -3.35
C ALA A 167 0.02 -11.73 -1.87
N TYR A 168 -1.27 -11.70 -1.50
CA TYR A 168 -1.68 -11.50 -0.11
C TYR A 168 -1.40 -12.74 0.74
N THR A 169 -1.68 -13.94 0.20
CA THR A 169 -1.39 -15.22 0.85
C THR A 169 0.10 -15.33 1.18
N MET A 170 0.99 -15.07 0.21
CA MET A 170 2.44 -15.01 0.43
C MET A 170 2.82 -14.03 1.53
N ALA A 171 2.24 -12.82 1.51
CA ALA A 171 2.56 -11.79 2.48
C ALA A 171 2.14 -12.17 3.92
N LYS A 172 0.98 -12.81 4.10
CA LYS A 172 0.52 -13.29 5.43
C LYS A 172 1.25 -14.55 5.87
N TYR A 173 1.48 -15.50 4.97
CA TYR A 173 2.23 -16.71 5.28
C TYR A 173 3.69 -16.40 5.59
N GLY A 174 4.29 -15.37 5.00
CA GLY A 174 5.62 -14.89 5.40
C GLY A 174 5.71 -14.48 6.87
N MET A 175 4.64 -13.92 7.45
CA MET A 175 4.58 -13.64 8.90
C MET A 175 4.54 -14.94 9.72
N SER A 176 3.80 -15.94 9.24
CA SER A 176 3.70 -17.26 9.85
C SER A 176 4.98 -18.09 9.71
N MET A 177 5.71 -17.94 8.61
CA MET A 177 7.05 -18.52 8.44
C MET A 177 8.06 -17.93 9.43
N CYS A 178 7.92 -16.63 9.79
CA CYS A 178 8.71 -16.05 10.87
C CYS A 178 8.45 -16.78 12.19
N VAL A 179 7.20 -17.19 12.47
CA VAL A 179 6.88 -17.97 13.70
C VAL A 179 7.62 -19.30 13.69
N LEU A 180 7.55 -20.07 12.60
CA LEU A 180 8.26 -21.35 12.50
C LEU A 180 9.77 -21.19 12.73
N GLY A 181 10.40 -20.24 12.04
CA GLY A 181 11.85 -20.03 12.15
C GLY A 181 12.28 -19.51 13.52
N MET A 182 11.65 -18.42 13.98
CA MET A 182 12.06 -17.72 15.20
C MET A 182 11.71 -18.50 16.47
N ALA A 183 10.65 -19.30 16.48
CA ALA A 183 10.34 -20.16 17.63
C ALA A 183 11.49 -21.13 17.94
N GLU A 184 12.08 -21.74 16.91
CA GLU A 184 13.24 -22.63 17.08
C GLU A 184 14.53 -21.84 17.34
N GLU A 185 14.78 -20.76 16.59
CA GLU A 185 15.98 -19.93 16.75
C GLU A 185 16.10 -19.32 18.16
N PHE A 186 14.96 -19.01 18.79
CA PHE A 186 14.90 -18.35 20.09
C PHE A 186 14.56 -19.29 21.25
N ARG A 187 14.47 -20.61 21.00
CA ARG A 187 14.14 -21.61 22.03
C ARG A 187 15.11 -21.57 23.21
N SER A 188 16.42 -21.49 22.96
CA SER A 188 17.45 -21.39 24.01
C SER A 188 17.40 -20.05 24.77
N LYS A 189 16.85 -19.01 24.14
CA LYS A 189 16.63 -17.67 24.71
C LYS A 189 15.31 -17.58 25.49
N ARG A 190 14.52 -18.66 25.53
CA ARG A 190 13.26 -18.77 26.31
C ARG A 190 12.18 -17.76 25.89
N ILE A 191 12.18 -17.35 24.62
CA ILE A 191 11.18 -16.44 24.04
C ILE A 191 10.07 -17.29 23.39
N GLY A 192 8.82 -16.98 23.73
CA GLY A 192 7.65 -17.61 23.11
C GLY A 192 7.31 -16.90 21.81
N VAL A 193 7.34 -17.61 20.68
CA VAL A 193 6.99 -17.05 19.37
C VAL A 193 5.80 -17.81 18.82
N ASN A 194 4.67 -17.15 18.65
CA ASN A 194 3.41 -17.78 18.25
C ASN A 194 2.66 -16.92 17.23
N ALA A 195 1.71 -17.53 16.52
CA ALA A 195 0.72 -16.84 15.71
C ALA A 195 -0.66 -16.91 16.36
N LEU A 196 -1.49 -15.89 16.13
CA LEU A 196 -2.91 -15.87 16.48
C LEU A 196 -3.72 -15.42 15.26
N TRP A 197 -4.79 -16.15 14.97
CA TRP A 197 -5.71 -15.85 13.88
C TRP A 197 -7.17 -15.96 14.33
N PRO A 198 -8.09 -15.15 13.78
CA PRO A 198 -9.48 -15.28 14.14
C PRO A 198 -10.15 -16.42 13.38
N GLN A 199 -11.08 -17.12 14.03
CA GLN A 199 -11.95 -18.12 13.39
C GLN A 199 -12.86 -17.47 12.35
N THR A 200 -13.33 -16.25 12.63
CA THR A 200 -14.34 -15.54 11.83
C THR A 200 -13.89 -14.14 11.49
N ALA A 201 -14.46 -13.52 10.46
CA ALA A 201 -14.22 -12.12 10.14
C ALA A 201 -14.40 -11.21 11.37
N ILE A 202 -13.45 -10.29 11.55
CA ILE A 202 -13.46 -9.34 12.67
C ILE A 202 -13.87 -7.95 12.17
N MET A 203 -14.86 -7.36 12.83
CA MET A 203 -15.37 -6.05 12.47
C MET A 203 -14.32 -4.97 12.76
N THR A 204 -13.74 -4.45 11.68
CA THR A 204 -12.76 -3.36 11.69
C THR A 204 -13.05 -2.42 10.54
N ALA A 205 -12.47 -1.21 10.56
CA ALA A 205 -12.58 -0.29 9.44
C ALA A 205 -12.08 -0.91 8.11
N ALA A 206 -11.07 -1.78 8.17
CA ALA A 206 -10.59 -2.50 6.99
C ALA A 206 -11.64 -3.50 6.48
N MET A 207 -12.33 -4.21 7.38
CA MET A 207 -13.38 -5.15 7.01
C MET A 207 -14.61 -4.44 6.42
N GLU A 208 -15.01 -3.30 6.99
CA GLU A 208 -16.10 -2.47 6.44
C GLU A 208 -15.79 -1.98 5.03
N MET A 209 -14.54 -1.61 4.76
CA MET A 209 -14.09 -1.22 3.42
C MET A 209 -14.10 -2.38 2.41
N LEU A 210 -13.91 -3.62 2.87
CA LEU A 210 -13.88 -4.82 2.02
C LEU A 210 -15.29 -5.40 1.77
N GLY A 211 -16.08 -5.53 2.83
CA GLY A 211 -17.40 -6.18 2.81
C GLY A 211 -18.59 -5.24 2.67
N GLY A 212 -18.39 -3.92 2.79
CA GLY A 212 -19.46 -2.93 2.75
C GLY A 212 -20.17 -2.75 4.10
N LYS A 213 -21.24 -1.95 4.13
CA LYS A 213 -21.90 -1.49 5.38
C LYS A 213 -22.54 -2.62 6.19
N ASP A 214 -23.02 -3.67 5.52
CA ASP A 214 -23.79 -4.73 6.17
C ASP A 214 -22.93 -5.90 6.69
N ILE A 215 -21.62 -5.87 6.40
CA ILE A 215 -20.68 -6.94 6.77
C ILE A 215 -20.60 -7.15 8.28
N GLY A 216 -20.91 -6.11 9.07
CA GLY A 216 -20.87 -6.18 10.53
C GLY A 216 -21.71 -7.31 11.08
N SER A 217 -22.87 -7.61 10.48
CA SER A 217 -23.76 -8.69 10.92
C SER A 217 -23.12 -10.09 10.90
N GLN A 218 -22.10 -10.29 10.05
CA GLN A 218 -21.39 -11.56 9.88
C GLN A 218 -20.03 -11.57 10.60
N CYS A 219 -19.73 -10.53 11.38
CA CYS A 219 -18.45 -10.36 12.04
C CYS A 219 -18.55 -10.54 13.55
N ARG A 220 -17.42 -10.93 14.16
CA ARG A 220 -17.18 -10.74 15.58
C ARG A 220 -16.47 -9.42 15.88
N LYS A 221 -16.58 -8.96 17.12
CA LYS A 221 -15.91 -7.78 17.65
C LYS A 221 -14.42 -8.06 17.86
N PRO A 222 -13.53 -7.05 17.73
CA PRO A 222 -12.11 -7.21 18.01
C PRO A 222 -11.76 -7.75 19.41
N ASP A 223 -12.67 -7.65 20.36
CA ASP A 223 -12.54 -8.14 21.74
C ASP A 223 -12.19 -9.63 21.83
N ILE A 224 -12.66 -10.47 20.89
CA ILE A 224 -12.33 -11.91 20.89
C ILE A 224 -10.84 -12.16 20.65
N MET A 225 -10.25 -11.43 19.70
CA MET A 225 -8.81 -11.47 19.42
C MET A 225 -8.01 -10.89 20.59
N ALA A 226 -8.55 -9.85 21.25
CA ALA A 226 -7.92 -9.26 22.43
C ALA A 226 -7.86 -10.23 23.61
N ASP A 227 -8.98 -10.93 23.88
CA ASP A 227 -9.05 -11.94 24.95
C ASP A 227 -8.18 -13.16 24.62
N ALA A 228 -8.17 -13.66 23.38
CA ALA A 228 -7.30 -14.75 22.97
C ALA A 228 -5.81 -14.40 23.04
N ALA A 229 -5.43 -13.19 22.59
CA ALA A 229 -4.05 -12.70 22.74
C ALA A 229 -3.68 -12.61 24.22
N TYR A 230 -4.56 -12.10 25.07
CA TYR A 230 -4.34 -12.02 26.52
C TYR A 230 -4.05 -13.39 27.14
N VAL A 231 -4.74 -14.44 26.71
CA VAL A 231 -4.47 -15.82 27.15
C VAL A 231 -3.06 -16.26 26.76
N ILE A 232 -2.70 -16.13 25.47
CA ILE A 232 -1.39 -16.55 24.95
C ILE A 232 -0.25 -15.84 25.67
N LEU A 233 -0.35 -14.52 25.86
CA LEU A 233 0.67 -13.70 26.51
C LEU A 233 0.87 -14.04 28.00
N ASN A 234 -0.10 -14.72 28.61
CA ASN A 234 -0.04 -15.22 29.98
C ASN A 234 0.40 -16.69 30.10
N ARG A 235 0.56 -17.41 28.98
CA ARG A 235 1.20 -18.73 28.97
C ARG A 235 2.70 -18.58 29.23
N ILE A 236 3.31 -19.63 29.76
CA ILE A 236 4.76 -19.66 30.02
C ILE A 236 5.48 -19.71 28.66
N ALA A 237 6.16 -18.62 28.29
CA ALA A 237 6.74 -18.37 26.98
C ALA A 237 7.71 -19.46 26.51
N ARG A 238 8.56 -19.94 27.42
CA ARG A 238 9.52 -21.02 27.16
C ARG A 238 8.87 -22.39 26.88
N GLU A 239 7.62 -22.56 27.28
CA GLU A 239 6.85 -23.81 27.14
C GLU A 239 5.84 -23.71 26.00
N TYR A 240 5.27 -22.53 25.73
CA TYR A 240 4.31 -22.27 24.67
C TYR A 240 4.94 -21.44 23.54
N THR A 241 5.53 -22.12 22.56
CA THR A 241 6.22 -21.52 21.41
C THR A 241 6.06 -22.38 20.15
N GLY A 242 5.96 -21.76 18.98
CA GLY A 242 5.77 -22.42 17.69
C GLY A 242 4.30 -22.74 17.35
N HIS A 243 3.33 -22.20 18.08
CA HIS A 243 1.91 -22.48 17.87
C HIS A 243 1.25 -21.52 16.87
N PHE A 244 0.26 -22.04 16.13
CA PHE A 244 -0.66 -21.26 15.30
C PHE A 244 -2.05 -21.34 15.91
N ALA A 245 -2.34 -20.41 16.80
CA ALA A 245 -3.55 -20.41 17.59
C ALA A 245 -4.74 -19.79 16.84
N ILE A 246 -5.93 -20.34 17.11
CA ILE A 246 -7.21 -19.76 16.71
C ILE A 246 -7.90 -19.16 17.94
N ASP A 247 -8.45 -17.96 17.80
CA ASP A 247 -9.04 -17.19 18.89
C ASP A 247 -10.10 -17.97 19.69
N GLU A 248 -11.05 -18.59 19.00
CA GLU A 248 -12.12 -19.36 19.61
C GLU A 248 -11.59 -20.60 20.33
N ASP A 249 -10.67 -21.35 19.71
CA ASP A 249 -10.09 -22.57 20.29
C ASP A 249 -9.36 -22.26 21.60
N ILE A 250 -8.52 -21.21 21.60
CA ILE A 250 -7.81 -20.75 22.80
C ILE A 250 -8.79 -20.35 23.91
N LEU A 251 -9.90 -19.69 23.57
CA LEU A 251 -10.88 -19.29 24.56
C LEU A 251 -11.71 -20.48 25.07
N ARG A 252 -11.98 -21.49 24.23
CA ARG A 252 -12.62 -22.74 24.65
C ARG A 252 -11.73 -23.51 25.63
N GLU A 253 -10.42 -23.54 25.40
CA GLU A 253 -9.44 -24.13 26.34
C GLU A 253 -9.50 -23.47 27.73
N GLU A 254 -9.77 -22.16 27.78
CA GLU A 254 -9.96 -21.40 29.03
C GLU A 254 -11.38 -21.50 29.61
N GLY A 255 -12.22 -22.36 29.05
CA GLY A 255 -13.57 -22.65 29.54
C GLY A 255 -14.67 -21.72 29.04
N VAL A 256 -14.40 -20.86 28.05
CA VAL A 256 -15.44 -20.05 27.40
C VAL A 256 -16.33 -20.96 26.55
N LYS A 257 -17.63 -20.97 26.85
CA LYS A 257 -18.62 -21.79 26.13
C LYS A 257 -19.54 -20.95 25.24
N ASP A 258 -19.87 -19.75 25.70
CA ASP A 258 -20.73 -18.80 25.00
C ASP A 258 -19.88 -17.73 24.32
N PHE A 259 -20.07 -17.60 23.01
CA PHE A 259 -19.36 -16.66 22.15
C PHE A 259 -20.27 -15.55 21.59
N ASP A 260 -21.55 -15.53 21.94
CA ASP A 260 -22.52 -14.55 21.41
C ASP A 260 -22.13 -13.12 21.82
N GLY A 261 -21.54 -12.93 23.00
CA GLY A 261 -21.03 -11.64 23.44
C GLY A 261 -19.97 -11.03 22.51
N TYR A 262 -19.23 -11.87 21.77
CA TYR A 262 -18.26 -11.43 20.76
C TYR A 262 -18.89 -11.17 19.40
N ALA A 263 -20.09 -11.66 19.09
CA ALA A 263 -20.75 -11.34 17.84
C ALA A 263 -21.15 -9.85 17.81
N VAL A 264 -21.01 -9.19 16.65
CA VAL A 264 -21.55 -7.84 16.46
C VAL A 264 -23.09 -7.90 16.46
N ALA A 265 -23.65 -8.93 15.82
CA ALA A 265 -25.09 -9.19 15.80
C ALA A 265 -25.34 -10.67 16.18
N PRO A 266 -25.56 -10.97 17.48
CA PRO A 266 -25.79 -12.34 17.96
C PRO A 266 -26.91 -13.07 17.19
N GLY A 267 -26.75 -14.38 17.00
CA GLY A 267 -27.70 -15.23 16.27
C GLY A 267 -27.59 -15.18 14.74
N ASN A 268 -26.75 -14.30 14.15
CA ASN A 268 -26.48 -14.31 12.72
C ASN A 268 -25.38 -15.31 12.35
N GLU A 269 -25.43 -15.81 11.11
CA GLU A 269 -24.36 -16.63 10.55
C GLU A 269 -23.08 -15.80 10.40
N LEU A 270 -21.98 -16.32 10.95
CA LEU A 270 -20.68 -15.65 10.94
C LEU A 270 -19.87 -16.08 9.71
N MET A 271 -19.16 -15.12 9.12
CA MET A 271 -18.25 -15.39 8.02
C MET A 271 -16.96 -16.01 8.56
N LEU A 272 -16.59 -17.21 8.10
CA LEU A 272 -15.29 -17.82 8.38
C LEU A 272 -14.17 -16.93 7.85
N ASP A 273 -13.08 -16.79 8.60
CA ASP A 273 -11.93 -16.02 8.13
C ASP A 273 -11.12 -16.81 7.07
N PHE A 274 -10.27 -16.10 6.33
CA PHE A 274 -9.39 -16.70 5.33
C PHE A 274 -8.43 -17.72 5.97
N PHE A 275 -7.99 -18.67 5.15
CA PHE A 275 -6.92 -19.64 5.45
C PHE A 275 -7.30 -20.76 6.42
N LEU A 276 -8.57 -20.83 6.84
CA LEU A 276 -9.10 -21.91 7.65
C LEU A 276 -9.87 -22.86 6.74
N ASP A 277 -9.37 -24.08 6.56
CA ASP A 277 -9.96 -25.05 5.62
C ASP A 277 -11.42 -25.41 5.97
N GLY A 278 -11.87 -25.19 7.21
CA GLY A 278 -13.20 -25.57 7.67
C GLY A 278 -13.44 -27.09 7.63
N ASP A 279 -14.68 -27.52 7.82
CA ASP A 279 -15.08 -28.89 7.51
C ASP A 279 -15.06 -29.09 5.99
N VAL A 280 -13.88 -29.35 5.43
CA VAL A 280 -13.72 -29.94 4.09
C VAL A 280 -14.18 -31.40 4.15
N LYS A 281 -15.46 -31.63 4.49
CA LYS A 281 -16.10 -32.91 4.25
C LYS A 281 -16.57 -32.95 2.80
N LYS A 282 -15.82 -33.73 2.02
CA LYS A 282 -16.14 -34.24 0.67
C LYS A 282 -16.05 -33.25 -0.50
N GLU A 283 -14.85 -32.75 -0.77
CA GLU A 283 -14.44 -32.54 -2.18
C GLU A 283 -13.21 -33.38 -2.58
N ASN A 284 -12.52 -34.03 -1.63
CA ASN A 284 -11.40 -34.95 -1.90
C ASN A 284 -11.83 -36.41 -2.08
N ALA A 285 -12.92 -36.65 -2.81
CA ALA A 285 -13.30 -37.97 -3.29
C ALA A 285 -13.94 -37.90 -4.68
N SER A 286 -13.32 -37.15 -5.60
CA SER A 286 -13.53 -37.33 -7.04
C SER A 286 -12.41 -36.66 -7.83
N SER A 287 -11.19 -37.17 -7.70
CA SER A 287 -10.11 -36.95 -8.67
C SER A 287 -10.29 -37.82 -9.93
N ASP A 288 -11.55 -37.96 -10.37
CA ASP A 288 -11.97 -38.61 -11.61
C ASP A 288 -13.42 -38.21 -11.88
N LYS A 289 -13.61 -37.02 -12.47
CA LYS A 289 -14.81 -36.59 -13.22
C LYS A 289 -14.60 -35.16 -13.72
N SER A 290 -13.67 -35.00 -14.65
CA SER A 290 -13.88 -34.06 -15.75
C SER A 290 -15.19 -34.44 -16.46
N GLU A 291 -15.94 -33.44 -16.94
CA GLU A 291 -17.18 -33.56 -17.74
C GLU A 291 -18.48 -33.90 -16.99
N ARG A 292 -19.08 -32.95 -16.22
CA ARG A 292 -20.55 -32.87 -16.07
C ARG A 292 -21.21 -31.62 -15.45
N ASP A 293 -20.57 -30.45 -15.35
CA ASP A 293 -21.26 -29.22 -14.90
C ASP A 293 -21.44 -28.21 -16.05
N GLY A 294 -22.46 -28.43 -16.89
CA GLY A 294 -22.81 -27.57 -18.04
C GLY A 294 -23.74 -26.40 -17.70
N ILE A 295 -24.32 -25.78 -18.73
CA ILE A 295 -25.26 -24.62 -18.67
C ILE A 295 -26.37 -24.78 -17.61
N ASP A 296 -26.84 -26.00 -17.35
CA ASP A 296 -27.88 -26.30 -16.34
C ASP A 296 -27.46 -25.87 -14.91
N SER A 297 -26.17 -25.99 -14.56
CA SER A 297 -25.64 -25.51 -13.28
C SER A 297 -25.69 -23.98 -13.18
N ILE A 298 -25.41 -23.29 -14.29
CA ILE A 298 -25.52 -21.84 -14.39
C ILE A 298 -26.99 -21.42 -14.21
N MET A 299 -27.92 -22.09 -14.89
CA MET A 299 -29.36 -21.81 -14.77
C MET A 299 -29.90 -22.04 -13.36
N THR A 300 -29.43 -23.10 -12.68
CA THR A 300 -29.79 -23.37 -11.28
C THR A 300 -29.34 -22.21 -10.36
N LYS A 301 -28.12 -21.72 -10.54
CA LYS A 301 -27.58 -20.57 -9.76
C LYS A 301 -28.31 -19.26 -10.03
N ILE A 302 -28.80 -19.05 -11.26
CA ILE A 302 -29.65 -17.91 -11.60
C ILE A 302 -30.97 -18.03 -10.85
N GLY A 303 -31.61 -19.20 -10.88
CA GLY A 303 -32.90 -19.44 -10.24
C GLY A 303 -32.89 -19.15 -8.75
N GLN A 304 -31.84 -19.55 -8.04
CA GLN A 304 -31.64 -19.26 -6.61
C GLN A 304 -31.58 -17.76 -6.29
N LYS A 305 -31.25 -16.92 -7.27
CA LYS A 305 -31.11 -15.47 -7.10
C LYS A 305 -32.34 -14.68 -7.53
N ILE A 306 -33.31 -15.31 -8.21
CA ILE A 306 -34.54 -14.63 -8.62
C ILE A 306 -35.38 -14.33 -7.37
N ASN A 307 -35.83 -13.08 -7.25
CA ASN A 307 -36.69 -12.62 -6.17
C ASN A 307 -37.65 -11.52 -6.66
N PRO A 308 -38.71 -11.20 -5.90
CA PRO A 308 -39.71 -10.21 -6.32
C PRO A 308 -39.15 -8.81 -6.64
N ASP A 309 -38.06 -8.39 -5.99
CA ASP A 309 -37.41 -7.10 -6.26
C ASP A 309 -36.75 -7.07 -7.65
N LEU A 310 -36.07 -8.15 -8.03
CA LEU A 310 -35.48 -8.31 -9.37
C LEU A 310 -36.53 -8.36 -10.48
N VAL A 311 -37.65 -9.05 -10.24
CA VAL A 311 -38.80 -9.09 -11.15
C VAL A 311 -39.41 -7.69 -11.31
N GLY A 312 -39.66 -6.99 -10.19
CA GLY A 312 -40.22 -5.64 -10.18
C GLY A 312 -39.34 -4.60 -10.87
N LYS A 313 -38.02 -4.77 -10.83
CA LYS A 313 -37.05 -3.85 -11.46
C LYS A 313 -36.80 -4.14 -12.94
N THR A 314 -36.80 -5.41 -13.34
CA THR A 314 -36.38 -5.80 -14.69
C THR A 314 -37.56 -5.84 -15.66
N LYS A 315 -38.71 -6.36 -15.22
CA LYS A 315 -39.97 -6.44 -16.00
C LYS A 315 -39.75 -6.95 -17.42
N SER A 316 -38.95 -8.02 -17.56
CA SER A 316 -38.61 -8.59 -18.86
C SER A 316 -38.36 -10.08 -18.86
N VAL A 317 -38.61 -10.70 -20.01
CA VAL A 317 -38.37 -12.11 -20.30
C VAL A 317 -37.24 -12.23 -21.32
N PHE A 318 -36.21 -13.00 -20.98
CA PHE A 318 -35.04 -13.23 -21.83
C PHE A 318 -34.99 -14.70 -22.24
N ALA A 319 -34.76 -14.96 -23.52
CA ALA A 319 -34.50 -16.30 -24.05
C ALA A 319 -33.03 -16.44 -24.47
N PHE A 320 -32.49 -17.65 -24.35
CA PHE A 320 -31.12 -17.98 -24.74
C PHE A 320 -31.15 -19.24 -25.60
N GLN A 321 -30.61 -19.14 -26.81
CA GLN A 321 -30.33 -20.27 -27.67
C GLN A 321 -28.82 -20.54 -27.61
N VAL A 322 -28.43 -21.56 -26.87
CA VAL A 322 -27.04 -21.88 -26.60
C VAL A 322 -26.69 -23.20 -27.25
N SER A 323 -25.88 -23.15 -28.32
CA SER A 323 -25.49 -24.31 -29.12
C SER A 323 -26.67 -25.25 -29.44
N GLY A 324 -27.81 -24.66 -29.86
CA GLY A 324 -29.04 -25.36 -30.24
C GLY A 324 -29.98 -25.78 -29.09
N LYS A 325 -29.64 -25.48 -27.84
CA LYS A 325 -30.51 -25.70 -26.66
C LYS A 325 -31.16 -24.39 -26.22
N GLU A 326 -32.43 -24.44 -25.85
CA GLU A 326 -33.17 -23.27 -25.37
C GLU A 326 -33.17 -23.18 -23.83
N TYR A 327 -33.04 -21.95 -23.34
CA TYR A 327 -33.16 -21.59 -21.94
C TYR A 327 -33.86 -20.24 -21.81
N PHE A 328 -34.43 -19.97 -20.64
CA PHE A 328 -35.12 -18.70 -20.39
C PHE A 328 -34.91 -18.16 -18.98
N ILE A 329 -35.05 -16.85 -18.85
CA ILE A 329 -35.12 -16.12 -17.57
C ILE A 329 -36.33 -15.17 -17.65
N ASP A 330 -37.39 -15.47 -16.91
CA ASP A 330 -38.58 -14.66 -16.75
C ASP A 330 -38.46 -13.79 -15.49
N LEU A 331 -38.29 -12.48 -15.69
CA LEU A 331 -38.31 -11.46 -14.65
C LEU A 331 -39.44 -10.46 -14.91
N LYS A 332 -40.54 -10.92 -15.48
CA LYS A 332 -41.72 -10.11 -15.81
C LYS A 332 -42.97 -10.63 -15.12
N ASN A 333 -43.13 -11.94 -15.04
CA ASN A 333 -44.36 -12.59 -14.60
C ASN A 333 -44.20 -13.29 -13.24
N GLY A 334 -45.25 -13.27 -12.43
CA GLY A 334 -45.30 -13.98 -11.15
C GLY A 334 -44.16 -13.61 -10.19
N ALA A 335 -43.57 -14.62 -9.53
CA ALA A 335 -42.39 -14.46 -8.67
C ALA A 335 -41.05 -14.47 -9.45
N GLY A 336 -41.13 -14.55 -10.78
CA GLY A 336 -39.99 -14.79 -11.66
C GLY A 336 -39.60 -16.27 -11.72
N SER A 337 -39.00 -16.69 -12.83
CA SER A 337 -38.56 -18.07 -13.03
C SER A 337 -37.43 -18.15 -14.06
N CYS A 338 -36.71 -19.26 -14.09
CA CYS A 338 -35.77 -19.58 -15.16
C CYS A 338 -35.67 -21.08 -15.35
N GLY A 339 -35.25 -21.51 -16.52
CA GLY A 339 -35.10 -22.94 -16.79
C GLY A 339 -34.72 -23.24 -18.22
N LYS A 340 -34.67 -24.53 -18.51
CA LYS A 340 -34.46 -25.08 -19.85
C LYS A 340 -35.79 -25.12 -20.61
N GLY A 341 -35.75 -24.80 -21.90
CA GLY A 341 -36.91 -24.68 -22.78
C GLY A 341 -37.32 -23.23 -23.04
N SER A 342 -38.49 -23.06 -23.64
CA SER A 342 -39.02 -21.75 -24.00
C SER A 342 -39.75 -21.10 -22.81
N PRO A 343 -39.73 -19.75 -22.69
CA PRO A 343 -40.48 -19.05 -21.64
C PRO A 343 -42.00 -19.19 -21.81
N SER A 344 -42.76 -19.04 -20.72
CA SER A 344 -44.23 -19.08 -20.72
C SER A 344 -44.91 -17.90 -21.45
N SER A 345 -44.15 -16.87 -21.82
CA SER A 345 -44.61 -15.74 -22.63
C SER A 345 -43.52 -15.34 -23.62
N SER A 346 -43.88 -14.65 -24.70
CA SER A 346 -42.93 -14.20 -25.73
C SER A 346 -41.72 -13.46 -25.12
N PRO A 347 -40.48 -13.83 -25.45
CA PRO A 347 -39.30 -13.15 -24.93
C PRO A 347 -39.23 -11.72 -25.45
N ASP A 348 -38.82 -10.77 -24.59
CA ASP A 348 -38.55 -9.41 -25.02
C ASP A 348 -37.20 -9.32 -25.76
N ALA A 349 -36.25 -10.23 -25.47
CA ALA A 349 -35.01 -10.40 -26.22
C ALA A 349 -34.49 -11.84 -26.18
N THR A 350 -33.89 -12.26 -27.29
CA THR A 350 -33.29 -13.60 -27.47
C THR A 350 -31.79 -13.48 -27.76
N PHE A 351 -30.98 -14.23 -27.03
CA PHE A 351 -29.52 -14.28 -27.13
C PHE A 351 -29.11 -15.60 -27.78
N ILE A 352 -28.40 -15.54 -28.90
CA ILE A 352 -27.93 -16.73 -29.63
C ILE A 352 -26.41 -16.75 -29.63
N LEU A 353 -25.81 -17.77 -29.01
CA LEU A 353 -24.36 -17.87 -28.78
C LEU A 353 -23.92 -19.31 -28.50
N GLU A 354 -22.61 -19.56 -28.52
CA GLU A 354 -22.05 -20.87 -28.19
C GLU A 354 -21.93 -21.08 -26.67
N GLU A 355 -21.89 -22.33 -26.23
CA GLU A 355 -21.80 -22.73 -24.81
C GLU A 355 -20.62 -22.06 -24.07
N ASN A 356 -19.44 -22.03 -24.69
CA ASN A 356 -18.25 -21.39 -24.11
C ASN A 356 -18.41 -19.86 -23.95
N ASP A 357 -19.09 -19.22 -24.91
CA ASP A 357 -19.34 -17.79 -24.87
C ASP A 357 -20.46 -17.47 -23.88
N PHE A 358 -21.46 -18.34 -23.72
CA PHE A 358 -22.48 -18.24 -22.68
C PHE A 358 -21.85 -18.35 -21.29
N GLN A 359 -21.01 -19.36 -21.05
CA GLN A 359 -20.30 -19.50 -19.78
C GLN A 359 -19.40 -18.30 -19.50
N SER A 360 -18.61 -17.87 -20.49
CA SER A 360 -17.76 -16.67 -20.38
C SER A 360 -18.56 -15.40 -20.13
N MET A 361 -19.74 -15.31 -20.75
CA MET A 361 -20.66 -14.20 -20.58
C MET A 361 -21.19 -14.19 -19.16
N PHE A 362 -21.58 -15.33 -18.59
CA PHE A 362 -22.10 -15.46 -17.22
C PHE A 362 -21.03 -15.24 -16.14
N GLU A 363 -19.82 -15.73 -16.34
CA GLU A 363 -18.65 -15.51 -15.48
C GLU A 363 -18.12 -14.07 -15.54
N GLY A 364 -18.59 -13.26 -16.50
CA GLY A 364 -18.20 -11.86 -16.68
C GLY A 364 -16.87 -11.64 -17.38
N LYS A 365 -16.31 -12.70 -17.97
CA LYS A 365 -15.13 -12.65 -18.84
C LYS A 365 -15.47 -12.08 -20.22
N LEU A 366 -16.73 -12.23 -20.66
CA LEU A 366 -17.23 -11.71 -21.93
C LEU A 366 -18.40 -10.75 -21.67
N LYS A 367 -18.33 -9.53 -22.22
CA LYS A 367 -19.43 -8.56 -22.14
C LYS A 367 -20.41 -8.81 -23.31
N PRO A 368 -21.74 -8.77 -23.09
CA PRO A 368 -22.73 -8.96 -24.14
C PRO A 368 -22.52 -8.02 -25.35
N GLN A 369 -22.22 -6.74 -25.08
CA GLN A 369 -21.91 -5.76 -26.13
C GLN A 369 -20.69 -6.15 -26.97
N SER A 370 -19.61 -6.59 -26.32
CA SER A 370 -18.40 -7.03 -27.02
C SER A 370 -18.62 -8.31 -27.82
N ALA A 371 -19.38 -9.26 -27.27
CA ALA A 371 -19.75 -10.50 -27.96
C ALA A 371 -20.61 -10.21 -29.20
N PHE A 372 -21.54 -9.25 -29.11
CA PHE A 372 -22.36 -8.84 -30.24
C PHE A 372 -21.54 -8.18 -31.34
N LEU A 373 -20.68 -7.21 -30.99
CA LEU A 373 -19.81 -6.53 -31.95
C LEU A 373 -18.78 -7.46 -32.61
N SER A 374 -18.35 -8.51 -31.91
CA SER A 374 -17.42 -9.51 -32.45
C SER A 374 -18.12 -10.66 -33.19
N GLY A 375 -19.45 -10.63 -33.33
CA GLY A 375 -20.24 -11.69 -33.99
C GLY A 375 -20.37 -13.01 -33.21
N LYS A 376 -19.93 -13.05 -31.95
CA LYS A 376 -20.01 -14.22 -31.05
C LYS A 376 -21.37 -14.37 -30.37
N LEU A 377 -22.17 -13.31 -30.39
CA LEU A 377 -23.54 -13.26 -29.89
C LEU A 377 -24.40 -12.63 -30.98
N LYS A 378 -25.50 -13.28 -31.35
CA LYS A 378 -26.58 -12.65 -32.11
C LYS A 378 -27.70 -12.30 -31.15
N LEU A 379 -28.36 -11.18 -31.42
CA LEU A 379 -29.48 -10.67 -30.62
C LEU A 379 -30.70 -10.51 -31.51
N GLU A 380 -31.83 -11.00 -31.03
CA GLU A 380 -33.15 -10.80 -31.63
C GLU A 380 -34.10 -10.18 -30.59
N GLY A 381 -35.10 -9.43 -31.05
CA GLY A 381 -36.05 -8.73 -30.18
C GLY A 381 -35.63 -7.30 -29.81
N ASP A 382 -36.11 -6.81 -28.67
CA ASP A 382 -35.90 -5.44 -28.21
C ASP A 382 -34.47 -5.25 -27.67
N LEU A 383 -33.67 -4.49 -28.43
CA LEU A 383 -32.28 -4.21 -28.10
C LEU A 383 -32.12 -3.42 -26.79
N ALA A 384 -33.05 -2.52 -26.47
CA ALA A 384 -32.99 -1.76 -25.22
C ALA A 384 -33.22 -2.71 -24.02
N LYS A 385 -34.16 -3.65 -24.15
CA LYS A 385 -34.37 -4.72 -23.16
C LYS A 385 -33.17 -5.66 -23.08
N ALA A 386 -32.58 -6.07 -24.19
CA ALA A 386 -31.35 -6.87 -24.21
C ALA A 386 -30.20 -6.17 -23.45
N MET A 387 -30.08 -4.84 -23.55
CA MET A 387 -29.07 -4.08 -22.80
C MET A 387 -29.38 -3.98 -21.29
N THR A 388 -30.64 -4.14 -20.87
CA THR A 388 -30.98 -4.25 -19.44
C THR A 388 -30.50 -5.57 -18.84
N PHE A 389 -30.39 -6.64 -19.64
CA PHE A 389 -29.83 -7.92 -19.20
C PHE A 389 -28.37 -7.78 -18.72
N GLU A 390 -27.56 -6.93 -19.34
CA GLU A 390 -26.19 -6.68 -18.85
C GLU A 390 -26.19 -6.04 -17.45
N LYS A 391 -27.10 -5.11 -17.20
CA LYS A 391 -27.25 -4.47 -15.88
C LYS A 391 -27.72 -5.48 -14.84
N LEU A 392 -28.65 -6.36 -15.22
CA LEU A 392 -29.10 -7.49 -14.40
C LEU A 392 -27.92 -8.41 -14.04
N MET A 393 -27.12 -8.82 -15.02
CA MET A 393 -25.95 -9.67 -14.82
C MET A 393 -24.92 -9.01 -13.89
N LYS A 394 -24.71 -7.70 -14.01
CA LYS A 394 -23.87 -6.93 -13.08
C LYS A 394 -24.40 -6.96 -11.64
N ASN A 395 -25.72 -6.96 -11.45
CA ASN A 395 -26.35 -7.01 -10.13
C ASN A 395 -26.37 -8.43 -9.54
N MET A 396 -26.62 -9.46 -10.34
CA MET A 396 -26.58 -10.86 -9.91
C MET A 396 -25.15 -11.35 -9.55
N ARG A 397 -24.12 -10.67 -10.08
CA ARG A 397 -22.69 -10.89 -9.77
C ARG A 397 -22.18 -10.25 -8.48
N GLN A 398 -22.99 -9.49 -7.73
CA GLN A 398 -22.50 -8.64 -6.64
C GLN A 398 -21.93 -9.33 -5.38
N TYR A 399 -21.55 -10.61 -5.42
CA TYR A 399 -20.64 -11.18 -4.42
C TYR A 399 -19.39 -11.85 -4.99
N HIS A 400 -19.14 -11.78 -6.31
CA HIS A 400 -17.86 -12.18 -6.90
C HIS A 400 -17.42 -11.10 -7.90
N THR A 401 -16.49 -10.24 -7.43
CA THR A 401 -15.83 -9.11 -8.11
C THR A 401 -16.69 -7.85 -8.38
N ARG A 402 -16.37 -6.76 -7.67
CA ARG A 402 -16.73 -5.40 -8.09
C ARG A 402 -15.47 -4.68 -8.59
N ALA A 403 -15.20 -4.80 -9.89
CA ALA A 403 -14.44 -3.81 -10.62
C ALA A 403 -15.41 -2.94 -11.43
N GLY A 404 -15.41 -1.63 -11.16
CA GLY A 404 -15.88 -0.60 -12.10
C GLY A 404 -17.36 -0.17 -12.03
N SER A 405 -17.67 0.77 -11.14
CA SER A 405 -18.54 1.90 -11.47
C SER A 405 -18.19 3.07 -10.55
N THR A 406 -17.64 4.13 -11.14
CA THR A 406 -17.24 5.36 -10.46
C THR A 406 -18.46 6.22 -10.16
N TYR A 407 -18.83 6.30 -8.89
CA TYR A 407 -19.47 7.49 -8.33
C TYR A 407 -18.42 8.19 -7.45
N VAL A 408 -18.03 9.40 -7.83
CA VAL A 408 -17.14 10.27 -7.04
C VAL A 408 -18.02 11.31 -6.37
N PRO A 409 -18.23 11.29 -5.03
CA PRO A 409 -18.71 12.47 -4.36
C PRO A 409 -17.56 13.49 -4.36
N ARG A 410 -17.85 14.71 -4.85
CA ARG A 410 -16.99 15.87 -4.65
C ARG A 410 -16.68 16.01 -3.16
N ARG A 411 -15.40 16.08 -2.79
CA ARG A 411 -14.96 16.67 -1.53
C ARG A 411 -14.10 17.88 -1.85
N ASN A 412 -14.50 19.00 -1.26
CA ASN A 412 -13.78 20.25 -1.23
C ASN A 412 -12.39 20.02 -0.63
N TYR A 413 -11.37 20.46 -1.36
CA TYR A 413 -10.06 20.70 -0.81
C TYR A 413 -10.07 22.12 -0.25
N SER A 414 -10.10 22.24 1.07
CA SER A 414 -9.47 23.36 1.75
C SER A 414 -8.51 22.78 2.77
N GLU A 415 -7.23 23.04 2.52
CA GLU A 415 -6.11 23.04 3.48
C GLU A 415 -5.56 21.68 3.94
N MET A 416 -4.67 21.12 3.12
CA MET A 416 -3.43 20.49 3.60
C MET A 416 -2.35 20.76 2.55
N SER A 417 -1.42 21.65 2.90
CA SER A 417 -0.23 21.97 2.13
C SER A 417 0.58 20.69 1.87
N THR A 418 0.76 20.35 0.60
CA THR A 418 1.76 19.39 0.15
C THR A 418 2.76 20.18 -0.65
N ASP A 419 4.02 20.26 -0.19
CA ASP A 419 5.12 20.83 -0.96
C ASP A 419 5.47 19.90 -2.15
N VAL A 420 4.57 19.90 -3.13
CA VAL A 420 4.88 19.55 -4.51
C VAL A 420 5.58 20.77 -5.10
N PRO A 421 6.61 20.64 -5.96
CA PRO A 421 7.19 21.78 -6.64
C PRO A 421 6.08 22.52 -7.39
N THR A 422 5.72 23.70 -6.89
CA THR A 422 4.78 24.59 -7.58
C THR A 422 5.62 25.40 -8.55
N TYR A 423 5.56 25.06 -9.83
CA TYR A 423 6.18 25.89 -10.85
C TYR A 423 5.45 27.23 -10.87
N THR A 424 6.19 28.30 -10.60
CA THR A 424 5.67 29.67 -10.60
C THR A 424 5.88 30.36 -11.95
N ASN A 425 6.73 29.80 -12.82
CA ASN A 425 6.98 30.32 -14.16
C ASN A 425 7.37 29.20 -15.14
N ILE A 426 7.30 29.52 -16.44
CA ILE A 426 7.54 28.56 -17.54
C ILE A 426 9.00 28.08 -17.59
N PRO A 427 10.04 28.94 -17.43
CA PRO A 427 11.44 28.49 -17.42
C PRO A 427 11.73 27.37 -16.41
N GLN A 428 11.21 27.47 -15.18
CA GLN A 428 11.36 26.43 -14.15
C GLN A 428 10.88 25.05 -14.61
N VAL A 429 9.81 25.00 -15.42
CA VAL A 429 9.29 23.76 -15.98
C VAL A 429 10.29 23.14 -16.96
N PHE A 430 10.87 23.95 -17.84
CA PHE A 430 11.82 23.48 -18.85
C PHE A 430 13.17 23.10 -18.25
N ASP A 431 13.66 23.84 -17.26
CA ASP A 431 14.86 23.47 -16.49
C ASP A 431 14.66 22.11 -15.83
N ARG A 432 13.47 21.87 -15.25
CA ARG A 432 13.16 20.57 -14.65
C ARG A 432 13.02 19.46 -15.69
N ILE A 433 12.44 19.73 -16.86
CA ILE A 433 12.40 18.76 -17.97
C ILE A 433 13.82 18.39 -18.39
N LYS A 434 14.74 19.36 -18.43
CA LYS A 434 16.15 19.14 -18.76
C LYS A 434 16.86 18.24 -17.76
N GLU A 435 16.59 18.39 -16.47
CA GLU A 435 17.15 17.53 -15.42
C GLU A 435 16.68 16.07 -15.52
N VAL A 436 15.44 15.83 -15.95
CA VAL A 436 14.84 14.47 -15.96
C VAL A 436 14.96 13.76 -17.31
N ALA A 437 15.39 14.46 -18.36
CA ALA A 437 15.61 13.92 -19.70
C ALA A 437 16.93 13.12 -19.78
N ASN A 438 16.98 11.96 -19.11
CA ASN A 438 18.11 11.02 -19.17
C ASN A 438 17.96 9.99 -20.33
N SER A 439 18.99 9.18 -20.58
CA SER A 439 19.02 8.19 -21.67
C SER A 439 17.83 7.21 -21.66
N GLU A 440 17.30 6.87 -20.48
CA GLU A 440 16.13 5.98 -20.34
C GLU A 440 14.83 6.68 -20.79
N THR A 441 14.64 7.94 -20.41
CA THR A 441 13.49 8.77 -20.82
C THR A 441 13.54 9.07 -22.32
N ILE A 442 14.73 9.35 -22.87
CA ILE A 442 14.96 9.63 -24.30
C ILE A 442 14.57 8.41 -25.14
N GLN A 443 15.02 7.20 -24.79
CA GLN A 443 14.67 5.96 -25.51
C GLN A 443 13.16 5.66 -25.51
N LYS A 444 12.45 6.00 -24.42
CA LYS A 444 11.00 5.74 -24.28
C LYS A 444 10.13 6.70 -25.10
N VAL A 445 10.61 7.90 -25.36
CA VAL A 445 9.80 8.99 -25.93
C VAL A 445 10.15 9.25 -27.39
N ASN A 446 11.44 9.34 -27.73
CA ASN A 446 11.97 9.45 -29.10
C ASN A 446 11.20 10.45 -30.01
N ALA A 447 11.04 11.68 -29.53
CA ALA A 447 10.22 12.70 -30.18
C ALA A 447 10.75 14.12 -29.91
N VAL A 448 10.49 15.02 -30.85
CA VAL A 448 10.74 16.46 -30.75
C VAL A 448 9.41 17.16 -30.49
N TYR A 449 9.34 17.91 -29.38
CA TYR A 449 8.16 18.67 -28.99
C TYR A 449 8.41 20.16 -29.13
N VAL A 450 7.41 20.88 -29.63
CA VAL A 450 7.34 22.33 -29.56
C VAL A 450 6.16 22.74 -28.70
N PHE A 451 6.41 23.53 -27.67
CA PHE A 451 5.39 24.18 -26.86
C PHE A 451 5.26 25.63 -27.31
N ASP A 452 4.17 25.93 -28.01
CA ASP A 452 3.81 27.29 -28.39
C ASP A 452 3.00 27.91 -27.25
N VAL A 453 3.69 28.61 -26.35
CA VAL A 453 3.04 29.19 -25.18
C VAL A 453 2.61 30.62 -25.50
N GLU A 454 1.30 30.84 -25.54
CA GLU A 454 0.72 32.14 -25.90
C GLU A 454 1.28 33.26 -25.01
N GLY A 455 1.85 34.30 -25.62
CA GLY A 455 2.45 35.45 -24.93
C GLY A 455 3.92 35.26 -24.49
N GLU A 456 4.45 34.04 -24.50
CA GLU A 456 5.80 33.70 -24.01
C GLU A 456 6.71 33.17 -25.12
N GLY A 457 6.13 32.72 -26.23
CA GLY A 457 6.83 32.23 -27.41
C GLY A 457 6.98 30.71 -27.43
N LYS A 458 7.74 30.22 -28.41
CA LYS A 458 7.93 28.78 -28.65
C LYS A 458 9.12 28.26 -27.85
N TYR A 459 8.88 27.19 -27.11
CA TYR A 459 9.90 26.40 -26.43
C TYR A 459 10.02 25.05 -27.11
N PHE A 460 11.23 24.51 -27.15
CA PHE A 460 11.46 23.20 -27.75
C PHE A 460 12.03 22.21 -26.74
N VAL A 461 11.69 20.93 -26.95
CA VAL A 461 12.21 19.79 -26.19
C VAL A 461 12.53 18.69 -27.18
N ASP A 462 13.81 18.54 -27.53
CA ASP A 462 14.29 17.45 -28.37
C ASP A 462 14.67 16.25 -27.50
N LEU A 463 13.92 15.15 -27.62
CA LEU A 463 14.19 13.88 -26.94
C LEU A 463 14.60 12.78 -27.93
N LYS A 464 15.29 13.14 -29.03
CA LYS A 464 15.88 12.19 -30.01
C LYS A 464 17.41 12.08 -29.90
N LYS A 465 18.12 13.11 -29.45
CA LYS A 465 19.60 13.14 -29.39
C LYS A 465 20.09 13.08 -27.93
N GLU A 466 21.22 12.40 -27.69
CA GLU A 466 21.86 12.38 -26.36
C GLU A 466 22.25 13.81 -25.96
N ASN A 467 21.87 14.21 -24.73
CA ASN A 467 21.91 15.57 -24.16
C ASN A 467 20.81 16.56 -24.60
N GLY A 468 19.63 16.06 -25.00
CA GLY A 468 18.35 16.76 -25.08
C GLY A 468 18.40 18.30 -25.12
N LEU A 469 18.40 18.87 -26.31
CA LEU A 469 18.41 20.32 -26.47
C LEU A 469 17.05 20.86 -25.99
N ILE A 470 17.09 21.79 -25.03
CA ILE A 470 15.91 22.50 -24.49
C ILE A 470 16.24 23.98 -24.49
N GLY A 471 15.40 24.79 -25.14
CA GLY A 471 15.64 26.22 -25.28
C GLY A 471 14.49 27.01 -25.92
N LYS A 472 14.72 28.32 -26.05
CA LYS A 472 13.77 29.32 -26.58
C LYS A 472 14.33 29.87 -27.90
N SER A 473 14.47 29.04 -28.94
CA SER A 473 14.90 29.48 -30.28
C SER A 473 14.44 28.54 -31.40
N ASN A 474 14.44 29.06 -32.64
CA ASN A 474 13.99 28.35 -33.84
C ASN A 474 14.90 27.15 -34.14
N ILE A 475 14.35 25.94 -34.06
CA ILE A 475 14.98 24.74 -34.61
C ILE A 475 14.70 24.68 -36.12
N ASN A 476 15.72 24.27 -36.88
CA ASN A 476 15.64 23.91 -38.30
C ASN A 476 15.07 22.49 -38.57
N GLU A 477 14.46 21.83 -37.57
CA GLU A 477 13.86 20.49 -37.71
C GLU A 477 12.35 20.54 -37.43
N ASP A 478 11.57 19.77 -38.20
CA ASP A 478 10.12 19.67 -38.05
C ASP A 478 9.73 18.98 -36.72
N PRO A 479 8.85 19.57 -35.90
CA PRO A 479 8.42 18.95 -34.65
C PRO A 479 7.53 17.73 -34.91
N ASP A 480 7.73 16.66 -34.14
CA ASP A 480 6.81 15.52 -34.15
C ASP A 480 5.45 15.89 -33.54
N VAL A 481 5.49 16.81 -32.56
CA VAL A 481 4.31 17.27 -31.83
C VAL A 481 4.45 18.75 -31.48
N THR A 482 3.45 19.53 -31.85
CA THR A 482 3.29 20.92 -31.42
C THR A 482 2.11 21.04 -30.46
N ILE A 483 2.35 21.67 -29.32
CA ILE A 483 1.39 21.89 -28.24
C ILE A 483 1.21 23.39 -28.07
N SER A 484 0.02 23.90 -28.42
CA SER A 484 -0.31 25.31 -28.21
C SER A 484 -1.20 25.45 -26.97
N ILE A 485 -0.78 26.30 -26.04
CA ILE A 485 -1.42 26.46 -24.74
C ILE A 485 -1.09 27.84 -24.16
N ASN A 486 -2.01 28.44 -23.40
CA ASN A 486 -1.69 29.70 -22.71
C ASN A 486 -0.85 29.47 -21.45
N GLN A 487 -0.19 30.52 -20.97
CA GLN A 487 0.70 30.47 -19.80
C GLN A 487 0.03 29.89 -18.54
N GLU A 488 -1.21 30.31 -18.26
CA GLU A 488 -1.96 29.85 -17.09
C GLU A 488 -2.22 28.33 -17.15
N ASN A 489 -2.76 27.84 -18.26
CA ASN A 489 -3.05 26.43 -18.44
C ASN A 489 -1.77 25.58 -18.52
N PHE A 490 -0.67 26.13 -19.05
CA PHE A 490 0.64 25.46 -19.05
C PHE A 490 1.10 25.18 -17.62
N LEU A 491 1.13 26.21 -16.75
CA LEU A 491 1.53 26.03 -15.35
C LEU A 491 0.57 25.10 -14.61
N LYS A 492 -0.75 25.26 -14.80
CA LYS A 492 -1.76 24.36 -14.23
C LYS A 492 -1.55 22.90 -14.65
N LEU A 493 -1.13 22.68 -15.90
CA LEU A 493 -0.87 21.35 -16.41
C LEU A 493 0.33 20.72 -15.70
N PHE A 494 1.42 21.46 -15.48
CA PHE A 494 2.61 20.96 -14.78
C PHE A 494 2.46 20.90 -13.25
N ASN A 495 1.63 21.76 -12.64
CA ASN A 495 1.28 21.75 -11.21
C ASN A 495 0.15 20.79 -10.84
N ARG A 496 -0.33 19.96 -11.78
CA ARG A 496 -1.41 18.96 -11.59
C ARG A 496 -2.80 19.55 -11.32
N GLU A 497 -2.99 20.83 -11.60
CA GLU A 497 -4.28 21.52 -11.52
C GLU A 497 -5.13 21.30 -12.78
N LEU A 498 -4.51 20.96 -13.91
CA LEU A 498 -5.18 20.68 -15.18
C LEU A 498 -4.67 19.37 -15.82
N LYS A 499 -5.60 18.44 -16.10
CA LYS A 499 -5.25 17.17 -16.76
C LYS A 499 -5.07 17.39 -18.27
N PRO A 500 -4.04 16.80 -18.92
CA PRO A 500 -3.81 16.97 -20.36
C PRO A 500 -5.00 16.60 -21.24
N ALA A 501 -5.65 15.45 -20.98
CA ALA A 501 -6.83 15.03 -21.72
C ALA A 501 -8.00 16.00 -21.57
N THR A 502 -8.21 16.57 -20.38
CA THR A 502 -9.24 17.59 -20.15
C THR A 502 -8.90 18.90 -20.84
N ALA A 503 -7.63 19.33 -20.80
CA ALA A 503 -7.18 20.53 -21.51
C ALA A 503 -7.42 20.41 -23.02
N PHE A 504 -7.11 19.25 -23.59
CA PHE A 504 -7.35 18.97 -25.01
C PHE A 504 -8.84 18.94 -25.36
N MET A 505 -9.66 18.14 -24.66
CA MET A 505 -11.10 18.03 -24.93
C MET A 505 -11.87 19.34 -24.73
N THR A 506 -11.37 20.24 -23.88
CA THR A 506 -12.00 21.55 -23.63
C THR A 506 -11.41 22.69 -24.48
N GLY A 507 -10.50 22.37 -25.41
CA GLY A 507 -9.87 23.35 -26.30
C GLY A 507 -8.85 24.28 -25.63
N LYS A 508 -8.53 24.05 -24.35
CA LYS A 508 -7.53 24.82 -23.56
C LYS A 508 -6.09 24.45 -23.89
N LEU A 509 -5.90 23.33 -24.56
CA LEU A 509 -4.64 22.87 -25.16
C LEU A 509 -4.98 22.42 -26.57
N LYS A 510 -4.28 22.95 -27.57
CA LYS A 510 -4.34 22.46 -28.95
C LYS A 510 -3.11 21.61 -29.23
N LEU A 511 -3.31 20.55 -29.99
CA LEU A 511 -2.29 19.55 -30.25
C LEU A 511 -2.29 19.25 -31.75
N SER A 512 -1.14 19.35 -32.38
CA SER A 512 -0.94 18.99 -33.80
C SER A 512 0.32 18.15 -33.94
N GLY A 513 0.28 17.11 -34.77
CA GLY A 513 1.38 16.15 -34.93
C GLY A 513 0.97 14.73 -34.53
N ASP A 514 1.94 13.88 -34.21
CA ASP A 514 1.71 12.47 -33.89
C ASP A 514 1.07 12.29 -32.49
N LEU A 515 -0.19 11.86 -32.47
CA LEU A 515 -0.96 11.65 -31.24
C LEU A 515 -0.37 10.57 -30.32
N SER A 516 0.28 9.55 -30.88
CA SER A 516 0.93 8.50 -30.09
C SER A 516 2.13 9.06 -29.33
N LYS A 517 2.92 9.90 -30.00
CA LYS A 517 4.05 10.63 -29.38
C LYS A 517 3.55 11.70 -28.41
N ALA A 518 2.41 12.33 -28.66
CA ALA A 518 1.79 13.25 -27.71
C ALA A 518 1.41 12.56 -26.38
N MET A 519 0.95 11.31 -26.43
CA MET A 519 0.68 10.53 -25.23
C MET A 519 1.96 10.07 -24.50
N ALA A 520 3.05 9.83 -25.24
CA ALA A 520 4.35 9.48 -24.65
C ALA A 520 4.94 10.62 -23.80
N LEU A 521 4.64 11.88 -24.11
CA LEU A 521 5.06 13.06 -23.33
C LEU A 521 4.53 13.03 -21.89
N GLU A 522 3.42 12.33 -21.62
CA GLU A 522 2.90 12.18 -20.27
C GLU A 522 3.91 11.48 -19.34
N ALA A 523 4.77 10.61 -19.87
CA ALA A 523 5.85 9.98 -19.11
C ALA A 523 6.88 11.02 -18.65
N VAL A 524 7.27 11.94 -19.53
CA VAL A 524 8.19 13.05 -19.22
C VAL A 524 7.56 14.00 -18.21
N MET A 525 6.28 14.34 -18.40
CA MET A 525 5.53 15.17 -17.45
C MET A 525 5.39 14.50 -16.09
N LYS A 526 5.20 13.17 -16.03
CA LYS A 526 5.17 12.43 -14.77
C LYS A 526 6.54 12.40 -14.09
N ALA A 527 7.62 12.26 -14.87
CA ALA A 527 8.99 12.27 -14.37
C ALA A 527 9.42 13.66 -13.87
N SER A 528 9.09 14.74 -14.59
CA SER A 528 9.37 16.11 -14.15
C SER A 528 8.62 16.46 -12.87
N ARG A 529 7.42 15.89 -12.69
CA ARG A 529 6.57 15.98 -11.49
C ARG A 529 6.90 14.96 -10.39
N ALA A 530 7.87 14.06 -10.59
CA ALA A 530 8.29 13.09 -9.60
C ALA A 530 9.41 13.69 -8.73
N GLU A 531 9.34 13.45 -7.43
CA GLU A 531 10.47 13.72 -6.54
C GLU A 531 11.64 12.81 -6.95
N PHE A 532 12.81 13.41 -7.16
CA PHE A 532 14.03 12.71 -6.86
C PHE A 532 14.16 12.71 -5.33
N HIS A 533 14.33 11.55 -4.71
CA HIS A 533 14.88 11.49 -3.37
C HIS A 533 16.34 11.98 -3.40
N THR A 534 16.55 13.29 -3.43
CA THR A 534 17.80 13.89 -2.97
C THR A 534 17.73 13.94 -1.45
N SER A 535 18.27 12.88 -0.85
CA SER A 535 18.56 12.72 0.58
C SER A 535 19.40 13.91 1.12
N ALA A 536 18.76 15.02 1.45
CA ALA A 536 19.45 16.17 2.06
C ALA A 536 18.71 16.82 3.24
N TYR A 537 17.41 16.57 3.46
CA TYR A 537 16.65 17.32 4.47
C TYR A 537 16.09 16.52 5.66
N MET A 538 16.46 15.24 5.80
CA MET A 538 15.96 14.40 6.91
C MET A 538 17.08 13.57 7.56
N ARG A 539 18.14 14.23 8.03
CA ARG A 539 18.95 13.73 9.14
C ARG A 539 19.20 14.91 10.08
N GLY A 540 19.19 14.67 11.38
CA GLY A 540 19.86 15.58 12.32
C GLY A 540 21.34 15.76 11.90
N PRO A 541 22.06 16.71 12.52
CA PRO A 541 23.41 17.06 12.07
C PRO A 541 24.29 15.81 11.96
N VAL A 542 24.78 15.54 10.74
CA VAL A 542 25.71 14.44 10.40
C VAL A 542 27.03 14.59 11.14
N PHE A 543 27.39 15.84 11.46
CA PHE A 543 28.57 16.21 12.21
C PHE A 543 28.17 17.02 13.43
N SER A 544 28.68 16.63 14.60
CA SER A 544 28.42 17.25 15.89
C SER A 544 29.49 18.27 16.31
N SER A 545 30.66 18.25 15.65
CA SER A 545 31.77 19.19 15.88
C SER A 545 32.63 19.40 14.62
N VAL A 546 33.38 20.51 14.56
CA VAL A 546 34.29 20.78 13.43
C VAL A 546 35.42 19.75 13.33
N PRO A 547 36.09 19.32 14.42
CA PRO A 547 37.09 18.25 14.35
C PRO A 547 36.57 16.96 13.70
N GLU A 548 35.33 16.57 13.98
CA GLU A 548 34.70 15.37 13.42
C GLU A 548 34.57 15.44 11.89
N ILE A 549 34.33 16.63 11.33
CA ILE A 549 34.31 16.86 9.87
C ILE A 549 35.65 16.46 9.27
N PHE A 550 36.74 17.02 9.78
CA PHE A 550 38.08 16.82 9.24
C PHE A 550 38.61 15.40 9.50
N GLU A 551 38.29 14.79 10.64
CA GLU A 551 38.61 13.38 10.89
C GLU A 551 37.95 12.46 9.85
N ARG A 552 36.68 12.73 9.51
CA ARG A 552 35.94 11.91 8.55
C ARG A 552 36.41 12.12 7.11
N ILE A 553 36.82 13.34 6.76
CA ILE A 553 37.48 13.62 5.47
C ILE A 553 38.82 12.88 5.40
N GLY A 554 39.59 12.87 6.49
CA GLY A 554 40.83 12.11 6.59
C GLY A 554 40.63 10.61 6.36
N LYS A 555 39.56 10.02 6.89
CA LYS A 555 39.24 8.58 6.71
C LYS A 555 38.89 8.18 5.28
N ILE A 556 38.49 9.13 4.44
CA ILE A 556 38.17 8.87 3.02
C ILE A 556 39.27 9.36 2.07
N ALA A 557 40.32 10.00 2.59
CA ALA A 557 41.45 10.43 1.80
C ALA A 557 42.17 9.21 1.20
N SER A 558 42.38 9.23 -0.12
CA SER A 558 43.07 8.18 -0.87
C SER A 558 43.67 8.75 -2.14
N ALA A 559 44.64 8.05 -2.75
CA ALA A 559 45.20 8.43 -4.04
C ALA A 559 44.14 8.64 -5.14
N GLU A 560 43.00 7.93 -5.09
CA GLU A 560 41.90 8.10 -6.04
C GLU A 560 41.17 9.45 -5.84
N VAL A 561 40.91 9.84 -4.58
CA VAL A 561 40.30 11.13 -4.25
C VAL A 561 41.25 12.27 -4.61
N VAL A 562 42.54 12.12 -4.32
CA VAL A 562 43.59 13.07 -4.69
C VAL A 562 43.63 13.30 -6.21
N ALA A 563 43.56 12.22 -7.01
CA ALA A 563 43.56 12.32 -8.47
C ALA A 563 42.34 13.08 -9.04
N LYS A 564 41.22 13.10 -8.31
CA LYS A 564 40.00 13.81 -8.70
C LYS A 564 39.99 15.27 -8.26
N VAL A 565 40.41 15.56 -7.03
CA VAL A 565 40.30 16.91 -6.43
C VAL A 565 41.48 17.80 -6.81
N LYS A 566 42.72 17.28 -6.70
CA LYS A 566 43.96 17.99 -7.08
C LYS A 566 44.09 19.42 -6.54
N ALA A 567 43.65 19.66 -5.31
CA ALA A 567 43.62 20.98 -4.70
C ALA A 567 43.88 20.94 -3.20
N THR A 568 44.35 22.07 -2.66
CA THR A 568 44.58 22.30 -1.24
C THR A 568 43.62 23.36 -0.72
N TYR A 569 42.90 23.05 0.36
CA TYR A 569 41.95 23.94 1.02
C TYR A 569 42.44 24.26 2.43
N CYS A 570 42.31 25.53 2.83
CA CYS A 570 42.54 25.98 4.20
C CYS A 570 41.26 26.61 4.76
N PHE A 571 40.82 26.14 5.92
CA PHE A 571 39.66 26.61 6.65
C PHE A 571 40.12 27.39 7.87
N ASN A 572 39.96 28.71 7.84
CA ASN A 572 40.17 29.59 8.98
C ASN A 572 38.86 29.65 9.78
N VAL A 573 38.73 28.79 10.79
CA VAL A 573 37.54 28.72 11.65
C VAL A 573 37.71 29.74 12.77
N GLU A 574 36.90 30.81 12.73
CA GLU A 574 37.13 32.03 13.53
C GLU A 574 37.27 31.79 15.04
N ASP A 575 36.60 30.77 15.55
CA ASP A 575 36.47 30.40 16.95
C ASP A 575 37.14 29.08 17.34
N GLU A 576 37.71 28.33 16.37
CA GLU A 576 38.33 27.02 16.61
C GLU A 576 39.72 26.84 15.98
N GLY A 577 40.24 27.83 15.25
CA GLY A 577 41.56 27.78 14.64
C GLY A 577 41.58 27.30 13.19
N LYS A 578 42.75 26.90 12.69
CA LYS A 578 42.94 26.53 11.28
C LYS A 578 42.85 25.02 11.08
N TYR A 579 42.19 24.62 9.99
CA TYR A 579 42.16 23.25 9.48
C TYR A 579 42.53 23.23 8.00
N TYR A 580 43.14 22.15 7.52
CA TYR A 580 43.52 22.00 6.12
C TYR A 580 43.08 20.66 5.54
N ILE A 581 42.83 20.66 4.22
CA ILE A 581 42.68 19.48 3.37
C ILE A 581 43.67 19.65 2.23
N ASP A 582 44.65 18.75 2.12
CA ASP A 582 45.71 18.81 1.12
C ASP A 582 45.64 17.57 0.22
N PHE A 583 44.99 17.72 -0.92
CA PHE A 583 44.81 16.66 -1.91
C PHE A 583 45.64 16.93 -3.17
N LYS A 584 46.92 17.30 -3.01
CA LYS A 584 47.87 17.46 -4.13
C LYS A 584 48.75 16.24 -4.41
N SER A 585 49.06 15.43 -3.40
CA SER A 585 49.99 14.31 -3.56
C SER A 585 49.73 13.18 -2.56
N GLY A 586 50.25 11.99 -2.86
CA GLY A 586 50.06 10.79 -2.04
C GLY A 586 48.59 10.41 -1.89
N ASP A 587 48.22 9.95 -0.69
CA ASP A 587 46.83 9.64 -0.33
C ASP A 587 46.05 10.86 0.17
N GLY A 588 46.68 12.03 0.20
CA GLY A 588 46.09 13.26 0.72
C GLY A 588 46.24 13.38 2.23
N GLN A 589 46.29 14.61 2.73
CA GLN A 589 46.50 14.91 4.15
C GLN A 589 45.43 15.85 4.66
N VAL A 590 44.97 15.60 5.88
CA VAL A 590 43.98 16.44 6.57
C VAL A 590 44.45 16.66 7.99
N GLY A 591 44.40 17.89 8.48
CA GLY A 591 44.90 18.21 9.80
C GLY A 591 44.60 19.64 10.25
N THR A 592 45.18 20.02 11.38
CA THR A 592 45.09 21.38 11.94
C THR A 592 46.32 22.20 11.58
N GLY A 593 46.17 23.51 11.40
CA GLY A 593 47.25 24.42 11.04
C GLY A 593 47.30 24.73 9.55
N ASP A 594 48.46 25.17 9.06
CA ASP A 594 48.68 25.47 7.65
C ASP A 594 49.04 24.19 6.86
N PRO A 595 48.58 24.05 5.60
CA PRO A 595 48.80 22.82 4.83
C PRO A 595 50.29 22.59 4.51
N PRO A 596 50.78 21.33 4.56
CA PRO A 596 52.18 21.00 4.28
C PRO A 596 52.64 21.35 2.87
N SER A 597 51.74 21.37 1.87
CA SER A 597 52.06 21.81 0.50
C SER A 597 52.34 23.31 0.36
N GLY A 598 52.23 24.11 1.42
CA GLY A 598 52.47 25.55 1.40
C GLY A 598 51.18 26.37 1.17
N LYS A 599 51.14 27.21 0.12
CA LYS A 599 50.00 28.13 -0.09
C LYS A 599 48.74 27.35 -0.53
N PRO A 600 47.59 27.48 0.17
CA PRO A 600 46.35 26.81 -0.21
C PRO A 600 45.79 27.40 -1.52
N ASP A 601 45.17 26.56 -2.35
CA ASP A 601 44.48 27.00 -3.57
C ASP A 601 43.19 27.74 -3.23
N VAL A 602 42.52 27.33 -2.16
CA VAL A 602 41.29 27.96 -1.67
C VAL A 602 41.40 28.19 -0.17
N THR A 603 41.12 29.41 0.27
CA THR A 603 41.00 29.76 1.69
C THR A 603 39.55 30.11 2.01
N ILE A 604 38.99 29.43 3.00
CA ILE A 604 37.61 29.58 3.45
C ILE A 604 37.65 30.13 4.87
N LYS A 605 36.94 31.22 5.14
CA LYS A 605 36.84 31.82 6.47
C LYS A 605 35.38 31.83 6.92
N MET A 606 35.09 31.22 8.07
CA MET A 606 33.75 31.18 8.65
C MET A 606 33.79 30.76 10.12
N LYS A 607 32.71 31.02 10.87
CA LYS A 607 32.50 30.47 12.22
C LYS A 607 32.25 28.98 12.19
N SER A 608 32.63 28.27 13.26
CA SER A 608 32.37 26.84 13.48
C SER A 608 30.92 26.46 13.21
N SER A 609 29.97 27.27 13.70
CA SER A 609 28.53 27.07 13.51
C SER A 609 28.11 27.06 12.04
N ASN A 610 28.73 27.90 11.20
CA ASN A 610 28.40 27.98 9.79
C ASN A 610 29.06 26.85 8.99
N LEU A 611 30.26 26.42 9.41
CA LEU A 611 30.93 25.27 8.83
C LEU A 611 30.17 23.98 9.12
N LEU A 612 29.69 23.80 10.37
CA LEU A 612 28.81 22.71 10.74
C LEU A 612 27.52 22.70 9.91
N LYS A 613 26.87 23.86 9.79
CA LYS A 613 25.69 24.02 8.93
C LYS A 613 25.99 23.65 7.48
N LEU A 614 27.10 24.12 6.92
CA LEU A 614 27.50 23.82 5.56
C LEU A 614 27.69 22.30 5.34
N PHE A 615 28.41 21.62 6.22
CA PHE A 615 28.67 20.17 6.11
C PHE A 615 27.45 19.31 6.47
N ASN A 616 26.53 19.84 7.27
CA ASN A 616 25.21 19.26 7.50
C ASN A 616 24.18 19.65 6.42
N ARG A 617 24.61 20.37 5.36
CA ARG A 617 23.78 20.84 4.23
C ARG A 617 22.66 21.81 4.60
N GLU A 618 22.79 22.47 5.74
CA GLU A 618 21.95 23.57 6.23
C GLU A 618 22.38 24.93 5.69
N LEU A 619 23.51 24.99 4.96
CA LEU A 619 24.03 26.19 4.30
C LEU A 619 24.60 25.83 2.92
N SER A 620 24.45 26.70 1.91
CA SER A 620 25.06 26.55 0.59
C SER A 620 26.18 27.57 0.38
N LEU A 621 27.24 27.19 -0.33
CA LEU A 621 28.35 28.07 -0.70
C LEU A 621 28.05 28.94 -1.94
N LEU A 622 26.95 28.68 -2.65
CA LEU A 622 26.56 29.45 -3.83
C LEU A 622 25.47 30.46 -3.46
N PRO A 623 25.57 31.73 -3.90
CA PRO A 623 24.50 32.70 -3.69
C PRO A 623 23.22 32.24 -4.40
N PRO A 624 22.03 32.53 -3.84
CA PRO A 624 20.77 32.21 -4.49
C PRO A 624 20.68 32.96 -5.83
N SER A 625 20.58 32.20 -6.91
CA SER A 625 20.41 32.68 -8.29
C SER A 625 18.99 33.12 -8.57
#